data_AF-A0A3B6V9W3-F1
#
_entry.id   AF-A0A3B6V9W3-F1
#
_cell.length_a   1.000
_cell.length_b   1.000
_cell.length_c   1.000
_cell.angle_alpha   90.00
_cell.angle_beta   90.00
_cell.angle_gamma   90.00
#
_symmetry.space_group_name_H-M   'P 1'
#
loop_
_entity.id
_entity.type
_entity.pdbx_description
1 polymer ?
#
loop_
_entity_poly.entity_id
_entity_poly.type
_entity_poly.pdbx_seq_one_letter_code
_entity_poly.pdbx_strand_id
1 'polypeptide(L)'
;MEEIAEVIVKKGWIKWEERFKTGYKRIDNQHKELVNIINDLYETGVKGDISDEEVQKSFKEIIKRTIDYATYHFSYEEKIMNAINYSSAKDHISKHRAFSLKIVDEVDRYEKGDDLVIKDFITFLKDWLLNHIVLEDKKFISEVKSTLSKMYEEEIN
;
A
#
# COMPACT_ATOMS: atom_id res chain seq x y z
N MET A 1 -15.00 -20.61 0.70
CA MET A 1 -14.58 -19.25 1.09
C MET A 1 -13.31 -19.41 1.90
N GLU A 2 -12.16 -18.97 1.38
CA GLU A 2 -10.96 -18.88 2.22
C GLU A 2 -11.22 -17.87 3.34
N GLU A 3 -10.97 -18.31 4.57
CA GLU A 3 -11.06 -17.46 5.74
C GLU A 3 -9.99 -16.36 5.62
N ILE A 4 -10.42 -15.11 5.42
CA ILE A 4 -9.48 -13.98 5.38
C ILE A 4 -9.01 -13.76 6.82
N ALA A 5 -7.87 -14.38 7.16
CA ALA A 5 -7.17 -14.15 8.42
C ALA A 5 -6.96 -12.64 8.62
N GLU A 6 -7.20 -12.16 9.84
CA GLU A 6 -7.02 -10.76 10.16
C GLU A 6 -5.53 -10.41 10.18
N VAL A 7 -5.13 -9.39 9.42
CA VAL A 7 -3.78 -8.84 9.50
C VAL A 7 -3.72 -7.92 10.72
N ILE A 8 -2.73 -8.14 11.58
CA ILE A 8 -2.44 -7.30 12.73
C ILE A 8 -1.22 -6.43 12.40
N VAL A 9 -1.35 -5.13 12.62
CA VAL A 9 -0.20 -4.22 12.49
C VAL A 9 0.70 -4.39 13.70
N LYS A 10 1.94 -4.81 13.47
CA LYS A 10 2.96 -4.94 14.51
C LYS A 10 3.26 -3.56 15.10
N LYS A 11 3.65 -3.50 16.38
CA LYS A 11 4.09 -2.25 17.00
C LYS A 11 5.28 -1.69 16.21
N GLY A 12 5.16 -0.47 15.70
CA GLY A 12 6.17 0.15 14.85
C GLY A 12 6.05 1.66 14.79
N TRP A 13 6.78 2.27 13.84
CA TRP A 13 6.79 3.71 13.61
C TRP A 13 5.41 4.24 13.20
N ILE A 14 4.71 3.50 12.34
CA ILE A 14 3.34 3.73 11.92
C ILE A 14 2.42 2.90 12.82
N LYS A 15 1.42 3.55 13.39
CA LYS A 15 0.32 2.90 14.10
C LYS A 15 -0.91 2.90 13.22
N TRP A 16 -1.54 1.74 13.07
CA TRP A 16 -2.83 1.65 12.38
C TRP A 16 -3.92 2.29 13.25
N GLU A 17 -4.76 3.10 12.62
CA GLU A 17 -5.83 3.85 13.27
C GLU A 17 -7.14 3.64 12.52
N GLU A 18 -8.27 3.80 13.20
CA GLU A 18 -9.62 3.64 12.62
C GLU A 18 -9.83 4.54 11.39
N ARG A 19 -9.20 5.71 11.35
CA ARG A 19 -9.27 6.64 10.21
C ARG A 19 -8.71 6.07 8.90
N PHE A 20 -7.96 4.97 8.92
CA PHE A 20 -7.46 4.31 7.72
C PHE A 20 -8.35 3.16 7.23
N LYS A 21 -9.38 2.78 8.00
CA LYS A 21 -10.33 1.74 7.57
C LYS A 21 -11.23 2.26 6.46
N THR A 22 -11.26 1.55 5.34
CA THR A 22 -12.22 1.71 4.25
C THR A 22 -13.54 0.98 4.54
N GLY A 23 -13.48 -0.02 5.43
CA GLY A 23 -14.59 -0.92 5.73
C GLY A 23 -14.80 -1.97 4.64
N TYR A 24 -13.80 -2.22 3.79
CA TYR A 24 -13.71 -3.38 2.90
C TYR A 24 -12.58 -4.28 3.43
N LYS A 25 -12.94 -5.35 4.17
CA LYS A 25 -12.01 -6.14 5.01
C LYS A 25 -10.73 -6.56 4.28
N ARG A 26 -10.84 -7.02 3.04
CA ARG A 26 -9.68 -7.50 2.27
C ARG A 26 -8.70 -6.37 1.91
N ILE A 27 -9.20 -5.18 1.61
CA ILE A 27 -8.39 -4.00 1.29
C ILE A 27 -7.79 -3.43 2.57
N ASP A 28 -8.56 -3.36 3.65
CA ASP A 28 -8.04 -2.98 4.97
C ASP A 28 -6.89 -3.90 5.41
N ASN A 29 -6.99 -5.21 5.15
CA ASN A 29 -5.90 -6.15 5.43
C ASN A 29 -4.66 -5.92 4.55
N GLN A 30 -4.85 -5.61 3.26
CA GLN A 30 -3.74 -5.26 2.36
C GLN A 30 -3.04 -3.97 2.81
N HIS A 31 -3.80 -2.94 3.20
CA HIS A 31 -3.24 -1.70 3.74
C HIS A 31 -2.44 -1.93 5.02
N LYS A 32 -2.96 -2.75 5.93
CA LYS A 32 -2.25 -3.12 7.16
C LYS A 32 -0.93 -3.84 6.87
N GLU A 33 -0.88 -4.70 5.85
CA GLU A 33 0.36 -5.37 5.46
C GLU A 33 1.36 -4.39 4.82
N LEU A 34 0.91 -3.46 3.98
CA LEU A 34 1.76 -2.37 3.50
C LEU A 34 2.34 -1.54 4.65
N VAL A 35 1.53 -1.24 5.67
CA VAL A 35 2.01 -0.57 6.90
C VAL A 35 3.04 -1.42 7.64
N ASN A 36 2.85 -2.74 7.73
CA ASN A 36 3.86 -3.64 8.31
C ASN A 36 5.18 -3.60 7.54
N ILE A 37 5.12 -3.65 6.21
CA ILE A 37 6.31 -3.58 5.35
C ILE A 37 7.06 -2.26 5.56
N ILE A 38 6.36 -1.13 5.63
CA ILE A 38 7.00 0.17 5.88
C ILE A 38 7.58 0.25 7.30
N ASN A 39 6.92 -0.35 8.29
CA ASN A 39 7.46 -0.47 9.64
C ASN A 39 8.75 -1.32 9.67
N ASP A 40 8.79 -2.43 8.93
CA ASP A 40 9.98 -3.27 8.77
C ASP A 40 11.12 -2.45 8.10
N LEU A 41 10.82 -1.67 7.04
CA LEU A 41 11.80 -0.77 6.41
C LEU A 41 12.36 0.26 7.40
N TYR A 42 11.50 0.86 8.22
CA TYR A 42 11.93 1.85 9.21
C TYR A 42 12.84 1.22 10.27
N GLU A 43 12.49 0.04 10.77
CA GLU A 43 13.31 -0.65 11.77
C GLU A 43 14.68 -1.03 11.20
N THR A 44 14.72 -1.63 10.00
CA THR A 44 15.98 -2.08 9.40
C THR A 44 16.83 -0.93 8.84
N GLY A 45 16.21 0.01 8.11
CA GLY A 45 16.91 1.05 7.37
C GLY A 45 17.18 2.35 8.14
N VAL A 46 16.40 2.65 9.19
CA VAL A 46 16.56 3.91 9.97
C VAL A 46 17.14 3.65 11.36
N LYS A 47 16.77 2.55 12.00
CA LYS A 47 17.29 2.19 13.33
C LYS A 47 18.37 1.12 13.30
N GLY A 48 18.36 0.26 12.28
CA GLY A 48 19.37 -0.76 12.08
C GLY A 48 20.71 -0.18 11.66
N ASP A 49 21.76 -0.94 11.87
CA ASP A 49 23.10 -0.61 11.40
C ASP A 49 23.24 -1.02 9.93
N ILE A 50 23.02 -0.09 9.01
CA ILE A 50 23.13 -0.35 7.56
C ILE A 50 24.58 -0.61 7.12
N SER A 51 25.59 -0.55 8.00
CA SER A 51 26.94 -1.01 7.68
C SER A 51 27.10 -2.52 7.85
N ASP A 52 26.18 -3.18 8.57
CA ASP A 52 26.13 -4.62 8.72
C ASP A 52 25.55 -5.29 7.45
N GLU A 53 26.25 -6.30 6.94
CA GLU A 53 25.91 -6.97 5.68
C GLU A 53 24.56 -7.71 5.74
N GLU A 54 24.21 -8.32 6.87
CA GLU A 54 22.94 -9.01 7.06
C GLU A 54 21.78 -8.00 7.17
N VAL A 55 22.00 -6.86 7.81
CA VAL A 55 21.03 -5.75 7.85
C VAL A 55 20.79 -5.18 6.45
N GLN A 56 21.85 -4.96 5.67
CA GLN A 56 21.72 -4.51 4.28
C GLN A 56 20.93 -5.49 3.41
N LYS A 57 21.23 -6.79 3.55
CA LYS A 57 20.52 -7.85 2.83
C LYS A 57 19.04 -7.87 3.21
N SER A 58 18.73 -7.84 4.50
CA SER A 58 17.35 -7.76 4.99
C SER A 58 16.64 -6.52 4.45
N PHE A 59 17.30 -5.36 4.43
CA PHE A 59 16.73 -4.12 3.91
C PHE A 59 16.37 -4.25 2.42
N LYS A 60 17.26 -4.82 1.60
CA LYS A 60 17.00 -5.09 0.17
C LYS A 60 15.83 -6.05 -0.04
N GLU A 61 15.72 -7.09 0.78
CA GLU A 61 14.58 -8.04 0.73
C GLU A 61 13.25 -7.34 1.06
N ILE A 62 13.24 -6.44 2.04
CA ILE A 62 12.04 -5.67 2.41
C ILE A 62 11.68 -4.65 1.30
N ILE A 63 12.66 -4.02 0.65
CA ILE A 63 12.42 -3.17 -0.54
C ILE A 63 11.72 -3.98 -1.63
N LYS A 64 12.22 -5.17 -1.96
CA LYS A 64 11.60 -6.05 -2.95
C LYS A 64 10.16 -6.40 -2.55
N ARG A 65 9.93 -6.76 -1.29
CA ARG A 65 8.58 -7.01 -0.74
C ARG A 65 7.67 -5.78 -0.89
N THR A 66 8.19 -4.57 -0.75
CA THR A 66 7.44 -3.32 -0.92
C THR A 66 6.90 -3.19 -2.34
N ILE A 67 7.75 -3.40 -3.35
CA ILE A 67 7.36 -3.33 -4.77
C ILE A 67 6.35 -4.42 -5.11
N ASP A 68 6.64 -5.67 -4.72
CA ASP A 68 5.80 -6.82 -5.03
C ASP A 68 4.41 -6.66 -4.41
N TYR A 69 4.34 -6.26 -3.13
CA TYR A 69 3.07 -6.14 -2.41
C TYR A 69 2.25 -4.91 -2.85
N ALA A 70 2.90 -3.77 -3.12
CA ALA A 70 2.21 -2.61 -3.69
C ALA A 70 1.59 -2.94 -5.05
N THR A 71 2.32 -3.63 -5.92
CA THR A 71 1.82 -4.07 -7.23
C THR A 71 0.65 -5.03 -7.10
N TYR A 72 0.72 -5.99 -6.18
CA TYR A 72 -0.39 -6.90 -5.88
C TYR A 72 -1.64 -6.16 -5.40
N HIS A 73 -1.46 -5.24 -4.45
CA HIS A 73 -2.54 -4.43 -3.88
C HIS A 73 -3.20 -3.55 -4.95
N PHE A 74 -2.42 -2.79 -5.73
CA PHE A 74 -2.97 -1.96 -6.80
C PHE A 74 -3.70 -2.79 -7.86
N SER A 75 -3.12 -3.92 -8.29
CA SER A 75 -3.78 -4.84 -9.24
C SER A 75 -5.13 -5.35 -8.70
N TYR A 76 -5.24 -5.55 -7.39
CA TYR A 76 -6.49 -5.97 -6.76
C TYR A 76 -7.56 -4.87 -6.85
N GLU A 77 -7.21 -3.64 -6.51
CA GLU A 77 -8.15 -2.51 -6.56
C GLU A 77 -8.53 -2.15 -7.99
N GLU A 78 -7.57 -2.12 -8.91
CA GLU A 78 -7.78 -1.79 -10.32
C GLU A 78 -8.75 -2.76 -11.01
N LYS A 79 -8.70 -4.05 -10.65
CA LYS A 79 -9.68 -5.04 -11.12
C LYS A 79 -11.09 -4.72 -10.66
N ILE A 80 -11.25 -4.30 -9.41
CA ILE A 80 -12.55 -3.91 -8.86
C ILE A 80 -13.03 -2.63 -9.54
N MET A 81 -12.16 -1.61 -9.66
CA MET A 81 -12.47 -0.36 -10.36
C MET A 81 -12.97 -0.62 -11.77
N ASN A 82 -12.31 -1.51 -12.51
CA ASN A 82 -12.74 -1.91 -13.85
C ASN A 82 -14.09 -2.65 -13.83
N ALA A 83 -14.28 -3.57 -12.89
CA ALA A 83 -15.52 -4.35 -12.79
C ALA A 83 -16.76 -3.50 -12.52
N ILE A 84 -16.62 -2.41 -11.76
CA ILE A 84 -17.73 -1.51 -11.43
C ILE A 84 -17.80 -0.25 -12.31
N ASN A 85 -16.92 -0.13 -13.32
CA ASN A 85 -16.76 1.09 -14.13
C ASN A 85 -16.56 2.35 -13.26
N TYR A 86 -15.66 2.27 -12.26
CA TYR A 86 -15.40 3.36 -11.32
C TYR A 86 -15.05 4.65 -12.06
N SER A 87 -15.83 5.70 -11.81
CA SER A 87 -15.78 6.95 -12.58
C SER A 87 -14.39 7.62 -12.59
N SER A 88 -13.64 7.48 -11.50
CA SER A 88 -12.32 8.10 -11.32
C SER A 88 -11.16 7.10 -11.49
N ALA A 89 -11.41 5.92 -12.09
CA ALA A 89 -10.39 4.86 -12.22
C ALA A 89 -9.11 5.33 -12.90
N LYS A 90 -9.23 6.16 -13.96
CA LYS A 90 -8.05 6.67 -14.70
C LYS A 90 -7.13 7.50 -13.82
N ASP A 91 -7.70 8.43 -13.03
CA ASP A 91 -6.94 9.29 -12.13
C ASP A 91 -6.30 8.46 -11.00
N HIS A 92 -7.07 7.56 -10.40
CA HIS A 92 -6.61 6.67 -9.34
C HIS A 92 -5.44 5.78 -9.81
N ILE A 93 -5.58 5.11 -10.96
CA ILE A 93 -4.52 4.29 -11.56
C ILE A 93 -3.28 5.12 -11.86
N SER A 94 -3.43 6.37 -12.29
CA SER A 94 -2.28 7.24 -12.56
C SER A 94 -1.45 7.51 -11.30
N LYS A 95 -2.10 7.65 -10.14
CA LYS A 95 -1.43 7.80 -8.83
C LYS A 95 -0.67 6.53 -8.46
N HIS A 96 -1.26 5.35 -8.69
CA HIS A 96 -0.57 4.06 -8.49
C HIS A 96 0.69 3.97 -9.35
N ARG A 97 0.59 4.30 -10.64
CA ARG A 97 1.73 4.23 -11.56
C ARG A 97 2.82 5.23 -11.19
N ALA A 98 2.47 6.46 -10.82
CA ALA A 98 3.43 7.46 -10.36
C ALA A 98 4.18 7.01 -9.09
N PHE A 99 3.47 6.38 -8.15
CA PHE A 99 4.08 5.82 -6.95
C PHE A 99 5.02 4.66 -7.27
N SER A 100 4.59 3.70 -8.09
CA SER A 100 5.44 2.58 -8.50
C SER A 100 6.71 3.03 -9.23
N LEU A 101 6.60 4.00 -10.14
CA LEU A 101 7.77 4.57 -10.84
C LEU A 101 8.74 5.22 -9.85
N LYS A 102 8.23 6.04 -8.92
CA LYS A 102 9.08 6.67 -7.92
C LYS A 102 9.80 5.65 -7.02
N ILE A 103 9.14 4.55 -6.65
CA ILE A 103 9.83 3.48 -5.91
C ILE A 103 10.97 2.89 -6.73
N VAL A 104 10.72 2.54 -8.00
CA VAL A 104 11.74 1.96 -8.87
C VAL A 104 12.94 2.89 -9.02
N ASP A 105 12.69 4.19 -9.24
CA ASP A 105 13.75 5.19 -9.38
C ASP A 105 14.61 5.32 -8.10
N GLU A 106 13.99 5.37 -6.92
CA GLU A 106 14.74 5.48 -5.66
C GLU A 106 15.53 4.19 -5.33
N VAL A 107 15.01 3.03 -5.73
CA VAL A 107 15.71 1.74 -5.55
C VAL A 107 16.89 1.61 -6.51
N ASP A 108 16.73 1.99 -7.77
CA ASP A 108 17.82 2.00 -8.76
C ASP A 108 18.96 2.94 -8.33
N ARG A 109 18.62 4.12 -7.77
CA ARG A 109 19.61 5.03 -7.18
C ARG A 109 20.35 4.39 -6.00
N TYR A 110 19.63 3.78 -5.07
CA TYR A 110 20.23 3.08 -3.94
C TYR A 110 21.19 1.95 -4.39
N GLU A 111 20.81 1.16 -5.39
CA GLU A 111 21.65 0.08 -5.92
C GLU A 111 22.91 0.59 -6.63
N LYS A 112 22.86 1.79 -7.20
CA LYS A 112 24.01 2.47 -7.82
C LYS A 112 24.94 3.15 -6.81
N GLY A 113 24.61 3.10 -5.52
CA GLY A 113 25.41 3.72 -4.47
C GLY A 113 25.26 5.24 -4.39
N ASP A 114 24.19 5.80 -4.96
CA ASP A 114 23.80 7.17 -4.62
C ASP A 114 23.46 7.22 -3.13
N ASP A 115 23.73 8.37 -2.50
CA ASP A 115 23.28 8.68 -1.14
C ASP A 115 21.75 8.81 -1.12
N LEU A 116 21.05 7.67 -1.15
CA LEU A 116 19.64 7.62 -0.81
C LEU A 116 19.52 7.99 0.67
N VAL A 117 18.81 9.08 0.96
CA VAL A 117 18.40 9.34 2.34
C VAL A 117 17.28 8.33 2.66
N ILE A 118 17.68 7.15 3.16
CA ILE A 118 16.78 6.02 3.47
C ILE A 118 15.56 6.48 4.26
N LYS A 119 15.76 7.38 5.22
CA LYS A 119 14.70 7.95 6.04
C LYS A 119 13.68 8.76 5.22
N ASP A 120 14.13 9.54 4.23
CA ASP A 120 13.24 10.35 3.40
C ASP A 120 12.43 9.47 2.45
N PHE A 121 13.06 8.44 1.89
CA PHE A 121 12.37 7.43 1.08
C PHE A 121 11.26 6.72 1.89
N ILE A 122 11.59 6.23 3.09
CA ILE A 122 10.62 5.56 3.96
C ILE A 122 9.52 6.52 4.42
N THR A 123 9.84 7.80 4.62
CA THR A 123 8.86 8.84 4.93
C THR A 123 7.92 9.11 3.76
N PHE A 124 8.45 9.17 2.54
CA PHE A 124 7.65 9.26 1.33
C PHE A 124 6.68 8.08 1.21
N LEU A 125 7.13 6.84 1.42
CA LEU A 125 6.26 5.65 1.37
C LEU A 125 5.10 5.76 2.36
N LYS A 126 5.40 6.12 3.60
CA LYS A 126 4.39 6.31 4.65
C LYS A 126 3.39 7.39 4.25
N ASP A 127 3.88 8.58 3.92
CA ASP A 127 3.03 9.74 3.71
C ASP A 127 2.16 9.54 2.47
N TRP A 128 2.71 8.94 1.41
CA TRP A 128 1.92 8.58 0.22
C TRP A 128 0.83 7.58 0.58
N LEU A 129 1.17 6.46 1.22
CA LEU A 129 0.21 5.39 1.53
C LEU A 129 -0.94 5.91 2.41
N LEU A 130 -0.62 6.59 3.52
CA LEU A 130 -1.65 7.02 4.47
C LEU A 130 -2.57 8.10 3.87
N ASN A 131 -2.03 9.00 3.05
CA ASN A 131 -2.84 10.01 2.37
C ASN A 131 -3.68 9.39 1.25
N HIS A 132 -3.13 8.47 0.46
CA HIS A 132 -3.83 7.77 -0.61
C HIS A 132 -5.03 6.98 -0.08
N ILE A 133 -4.85 6.23 1.02
CA ILE A 133 -5.93 5.51 1.70
C ILE A 133 -7.09 6.45 2.08
N VAL A 134 -6.76 7.60 2.68
CA VAL A 134 -7.76 8.52 3.21
C VAL A 134 -8.47 9.28 2.09
N LEU A 135 -7.73 9.72 1.07
CA LEU A 135 -8.23 10.64 0.05
C LEU A 135 -8.78 9.94 -1.19
N GLU A 136 -8.30 8.74 -1.50
CA GLU A 136 -8.61 8.03 -2.75
C GLU A 136 -9.36 6.72 -2.46
N ASP A 137 -8.74 5.79 -1.71
CA ASP A 137 -9.29 4.43 -1.54
C ASP A 137 -10.62 4.44 -0.82
N LYS A 138 -10.79 5.32 0.18
CA LYS A 138 -12.09 5.50 0.85
C LYS A 138 -13.19 5.94 -0.09
N LYS A 139 -12.91 6.83 -1.03
CA LYS A 139 -13.91 7.29 -2.02
C LYS A 139 -14.26 6.16 -2.98
N PHE A 140 -13.23 5.46 -3.48
CA PHE A 140 -13.40 4.28 -4.31
C PHE A 140 -14.27 3.21 -3.63
N ILE A 141 -13.99 2.86 -2.37
CA ILE A 141 -14.77 1.85 -1.64
C ILE A 141 -16.20 2.31 -1.34
N SER A 142 -16.43 3.61 -1.14
CA SER A 142 -17.79 4.14 -1.03
C SER A 142 -18.60 3.91 -2.31
N GLU A 143 -17.99 4.08 -3.49
CA GLU A 143 -18.65 3.85 -4.79
C GLU A 143 -18.90 2.36 -5.04
N VAL A 144 -17.95 1.49 -4.65
CA VAL A 144 -18.14 0.03 -4.66
C VAL A 144 -19.37 -0.37 -3.84
N LYS A 145 -19.47 0.11 -2.60
CA LYS A 145 -20.60 -0.19 -1.71
C LYS A 145 -21.93 0.29 -2.32
N SER A 146 -21.97 1.51 -2.86
CA SER A 146 -23.17 2.05 -3.49
C SER A 146 -23.58 1.26 -4.73
N THR A 147 -22.62 0.83 -5.56
CA THR A 147 -22.89 0.07 -6.78
C THR A 147 -23.47 -1.31 -6.44
N LEU A 148 -22.87 -2.02 -5.48
CA LEU A 148 -23.35 -3.34 -5.06
C LEU A 148 -24.76 -3.28 -4.43
N SER A 149 -25.06 -2.24 -3.65
CA SER A 149 -26.41 -2.05 -3.10
C SER A 149 -27.46 -1.87 -4.20
N LYS A 150 -27.18 -1.07 -5.23
CA LYS A 150 -28.09 -0.87 -6.36
C LYS A 150 -28.31 -2.16 -7.16
N MET A 151 -27.25 -2.90 -7.45
CA MET A 151 -27.35 -4.19 -8.16
C MET A 151 -28.23 -5.19 -7.40
N TYR A 152 -28.09 -5.25 -6.07
CA TYR A 152 -28.92 -6.12 -5.23
C TYR A 152 -30.39 -5.70 -5.21
N GLU A 153 -30.67 -4.39 -5.20
CA GLU A 153 -32.04 -3.86 -5.29
C GLU A 153 -32.68 -4.15 -6.67
N GLU A 154 -31.91 -4.11 -7.75
CA GLU A 154 -32.37 -4.45 -9.10
C GLU A 154 -32.62 -5.95 -9.30
N GLU A 155 -31.91 -6.84 -8.60
CA GLU A 155 -32.11 -8.29 -8.70
C GLU A 155 -33.34 -8.80 -7.93
N ILE A 156 -33.81 -8.05 -6.94
CA ILE A 156 -34.95 -8.44 -6.09
C ILE A 156 -36.28 -7.84 -6.55
N ASN A 157 -36.24 -6.81 -7.39
CA ASN A 157 -37.41 -6.17 -7.99
C ASN A 157 -37.70 -6.73 -9.39
#